data_AF-A0A6J6PJ44-F1
#
_entry.id   AF-A0A6J6PJ44-F1
#
_cell.length_a   1.000
_cell.length_b   1.000
_cell.length_c   1.000
_cell.angle_alpha   90.00
_cell.angle_beta   90.00
_cell.angle_gamma   90.00
#
_symmetry.space_group_name_H-M   'P 1'
#
loop_
_entity.id
_entity.type
_entity.pdbx_description
1 polymer ?
#
loop_
_entity_poly.entity_id
_entity_poly.type
_entity_poly.pdbx_seq_one_letter_code
_entity_poly.pdbx_strand_id
1 'polypeptide(L)'
;MLTGGSAIGRRAQIGAGALVEGSVVFDDAQIANGARVIGSIIGAGATVGADCLIDGAVIGDGASIGAGNELLAGVRIWPGVHLAPGALRFSSDA
;
A
#
# COMPACT_ATOMS: atom_id res chain seq x y z
N MET A 1 -13.11 -1.45 -1.72
CA MET A 1 -13.61 -0.97 -3.03
C MET A 1 -12.45 -1.02 -4.02
N LEU A 2 -12.68 -1.55 -5.21
CA LEU A 2 -11.69 -1.62 -6.29
C LEU A 2 -12.20 -0.79 -7.47
N THR A 3 -11.40 0.16 -7.95
CA THR A 3 -11.82 1.10 -8.99
C THR A 3 -10.64 1.59 -9.86
N GLY A 4 -10.91 2.43 -10.85
CA GLY A 4 -9.89 3.17 -11.61
C GLY A 4 -9.00 2.31 -12.53
N GLY A 5 -9.42 1.10 -12.90
CA GLY A 5 -8.61 0.20 -13.72
C GLY A 5 -7.53 -0.56 -12.94
N SER A 6 -7.78 -0.87 -11.67
CA SER A 6 -6.85 -1.61 -10.82
C SER A 6 -6.69 -3.08 -11.22
N ALA A 7 -5.47 -3.62 -11.07
CA ALA A 7 -5.15 -5.03 -11.30
C ALA A 7 -4.78 -5.71 -9.97
N ILE A 8 -5.35 -6.89 -9.72
CA ILE A 8 -5.13 -7.67 -8.49
C ILE A 8 -4.56 -9.04 -8.84
N GLY A 9 -3.42 -9.36 -8.25
CA GLY A 9 -2.70 -10.60 -8.41
C GLY A 9 -3.36 -11.78 -7.70
N ARG A 10 -2.83 -12.97 -7.96
CA ARG A 10 -3.31 -14.22 -7.37
C ARG A 10 -3.09 -14.20 -5.86
N ARG A 11 -4.11 -14.65 -5.12
CA ARG A 11 -4.07 -14.78 -3.65
C ARG A 11 -3.79 -13.47 -2.90
N ALA A 12 -3.80 -12.33 -3.59
CA ALA A 12 -3.77 -11.03 -2.93
C ALA A 12 -5.01 -10.89 -2.02
N GLN A 13 -4.81 -10.31 -0.84
CA GLN A 13 -5.86 -10.15 0.16
C GLN A 13 -6.13 -8.67 0.35
N ILE A 14 -7.40 -8.29 0.21
CA ILE A 14 -7.86 -6.90 0.38
C ILE A 14 -8.80 -6.86 1.58
N GLY A 15 -8.40 -6.12 2.60
CA GLY A 15 -9.12 -5.97 3.86
C GLY A 15 -10.43 -5.20 3.71
N ALA A 16 -11.29 -5.33 4.73
CA ALA A 16 -12.55 -4.63 4.79
C ALA A 16 -12.32 -3.10 4.82
N GLY A 17 -13.11 -2.37 4.03
CA GLY A 17 -13.00 -0.91 3.94
C GLY A 17 -11.76 -0.39 3.19
N ALA A 18 -10.86 -1.27 2.73
CA ALA A 18 -9.72 -0.84 1.93
C ALA A 18 -10.17 -0.28 0.57
N LEU A 19 -9.47 0.75 0.08
CA LEU A 19 -9.65 1.33 -1.25
C LEU A 19 -8.42 1.01 -2.10
N VAL A 20 -8.63 0.45 -3.29
CA VAL A 20 -7.60 0.28 -4.32
C VAL A 20 -8.08 0.95 -5.60
N GLU A 21 -7.39 1.98 -6.03
CA GLU A 21 -7.75 2.82 -7.18
C GLU A 21 -6.56 3.02 -8.11
N GLY A 22 -6.75 2.75 -9.41
CA GLY A 22 -5.71 2.93 -10.43
C GLY A 22 -4.37 2.26 -10.10
N SER A 23 -4.40 1.13 -9.39
CA SER A 23 -3.20 0.54 -8.77
C SER A 23 -2.98 -0.91 -9.21
N VAL A 24 -1.74 -1.36 -9.08
CA VAL A 24 -1.35 -2.76 -9.33
C VAL A 24 -0.96 -3.40 -8.01
N VAL A 25 -1.65 -4.48 -7.65
CA VAL A 25 -1.37 -5.29 -6.46
C VAL A 25 -0.91 -6.66 -6.94
N PHE A 26 0.33 -7.03 -6.67
CA PHE A 26 0.92 -8.30 -7.13
C PHE A 26 0.47 -9.51 -6.29
N ASP A 27 0.89 -10.69 -6.74
CA ASP A 27 0.54 -11.97 -6.11
C ASP A 27 0.93 -11.99 -4.63
N ASP A 28 0.09 -12.62 -3.80
CA ASP A 28 0.30 -12.81 -2.35
C ASP A 28 0.41 -11.52 -1.52
N ALA A 29 0.24 -10.34 -2.11
CA ALA A 29 0.25 -9.07 -1.39
C ALA A 29 -0.98 -8.95 -0.46
N GLN A 30 -0.80 -8.29 0.69
CA GLN A 30 -1.85 -8.11 1.68
C GLN A 30 -2.06 -6.63 1.95
N ILE A 31 -3.28 -6.15 1.73
CA ILE A 31 -3.70 -4.79 2.05
C ILE A 31 -4.69 -4.88 3.20
N ALA A 32 -4.33 -4.35 4.37
CA ALA A 32 -5.13 -4.44 5.56
C ALA A 32 -6.35 -3.50 5.54
N ASN A 33 -7.19 -3.62 6.57
CA ASN A 33 -8.44 -2.86 6.68
C ASN A 33 -8.20 -1.34 6.64
N GLY A 34 -9.12 -0.61 6.00
CA GLY A 34 -9.09 0.86 5.93
C GLY A 34 -7.93 1.47 5.12
N ALA A 35 -6.96 0.67 4.65
CA ALA A 35 -5.86 1.17 3.85
C ALA A 35 -6.34 1.73 2.50
N ARG A 36 -5.70 2.80 2.03
CA ARG A 36 -5.98 3.46 0.76
C ARG A 36 -4.76 3.38 -0.14
N VAL A 37 -4.91 2.74 -1.30
CA VAL A 37 -3.84 2.55 -2.29
C VAL A 37 -4.29 3.16 -3.62
N ILE A 38 -3.63 4.24 -4.04
CA ILE A 38 -4.04 5.09 -5.16
C ILE A 38 -2.86 5.28 -6.11
N GLY A 39 -3.06 5.01 -7.40
CA GLY A 39 -2.03 5.21 -8.43
C GLY A 39 -0.69 4.52 -8.13
N SER A 40 -0.70 3.39 -7.43
CA SER A 40 0.48 2.80 -6.78
C SER A 40 0.74 1.36 -7.20
N ILE A 41 1.96 0.89 -6.92
CA ILE A 41 2.37 -0.50 -7.14
C ILE A 41 2.70 -1.17 -5.80
N ILE A 42 2.05 -2.29 -5.51
CA ILE A 42 2.30 -3.13 -4.33
C ILE A 42 2.91 -4.46 -4.80
N GLY A 43 4.19 -4.67 -4.52
CA GLY A 43 4.98 -5.84 -4.92
C GLY A 43 4.49 -7.16 -4.33
N ALA A 44 5.00 -8.25 -4.89
CA ALA A 44 4.58 -9.60 -4.53
C ALA A 44 4.89 -9.91 -3.06
N GLY A 45 3.92 -10.47 -2.34
CA GLY A 45 4.05 -10.77 -0.91
C GLY A 45 4.24 -9.55 0.00
N ALA A 46 4.13 -8.32 -0.51
CA ALA A 46 4.23 -7.12 0.31
C ALA A 46 3.01 -6.96 1.23
N THR A 47 3.21 -6.35 2.40
CA THR A 47 2.15 -6.11 3.37
C THR A 47 1.96 -4.62 3.61
N VAL A 48 0.72 -4.15 3.48
CA VAL A 48 0.30 -2.78 3.79
C VAL A 48 -0.60 -2.84 5.02
N GLY A 49 -0.14 -2.23 6.12
CA GLY A 49 -0.84 -2.18 7.40
C GLY A 49 -2.13 -1.37 7.36
N ALA A 50 -2.91 -1.49 8.43
CA ALA A 50 -4.22 -0.85 8.53
C ALA A 50 -4.09 0.67 8.46
N ASP A 51 -5.10 1.33 7.86
CA ASP A 51 -5.20 2.78 7.77
C ASP A 51 -3.98 3.49 7.13
N CYS A 52 -3.17 2.75 6.37
CA CYS A 52 -2.10 3.34 5.57
C CYS A 52 -2.68 4.14 4.39
N LEU A 53 -2.02 5.24 4.05
CA LEU A 53 -2.25 5.98 2.82
C LEU A 53 -1.06 5.81 1.89
N ILE A 54 -1.27 5.17 0.75
CA ILE A 54 -0.27 4.90 -0.28
C ILE A 54 -0.73 5.59 -1.56
N ASP A 55 -0.06 6.68 -1.95
CA ASP A 55 -0.47 7.51 -3.08
C ASP A 55 0.72 7.81 -4.00
N GLY A 56 0.63 7.31 -5.24
CA GLY A 56 1.69 7.43 -6.24
C GLY A 56 3.01 6.75 -5.84
N ALA A 57 2.97 5.68 -5.04
CA ALA A 57 4.16 5.05 -4.48
C ALA A 57 4.44 3.66 -5.06
N VAL A 58 5.66 3.16 -4.85
CA VAL A 58 6.08 1.79 -5.19
C VAL A 58 6.57 1.07 -3.94
N ILE A 59 5.91 -0.04 -3.61
CA ILE A 59 6.28 -0.93 -2.51
C ILE A 59 6.89 -2.19 -3.11
N GLY A 60 8.17 -2.45 -2.85
CA GLY A 60 8.88 -3.61 -3.37
C GLY A 60 8.42 -4.93 -2.78
N ASP A 61 8.77 -6.02 -3.44
CA ASP A 61 8.38 -7.38 -3.05
C ASP A 61 8.78 -7.71 -1.60
N GLY A 62 7.86 -8.32 -0.86
CA GLY A 62 8.05 -8.71 0.53
C GLY A 62 8.29 -7.55 1.51
N ALA A 63 8.17 -6.29 1.08
CA ALA A 63 8.26 -5.15 2.00
C ALA A 63 7.05 -5.13 2.94
N SER A 64 7.24 -4.58 4.14
CA SER A 64 6.21 -4.53 5.17
C SER A 64 6.03 -3.12 5.69
N ILE A 65 4.86 -2.56 5.47
CA ILE A 65 4.49 -1.21 5.88
C ILE A 65 3.59 -1.33 7.11
N GLY A 66 4.07 -0.92 8.27
CA GLY A 66 3.28 -0.87 9.50
C GLY A 66 2.06 0.05 9.37
N ALA A 67 1.07 -0.13 10.24
CA ALA A 67 -0.18 0.63 10.21
C ALA A 67 0.03 2.16 10.32
N GLY A 68 -0.89 2.93 9.72
CA GLY A 68 -0.97 4.38 9.85
C GLY A 68 0.18 5.18 9.22
N ASN A 69 0.95 4.56 8.32
CA ASN A 69 1.95 5.25 7.51
C ASN A 69 1.31 5.98 6.33
N GLU A 70 1.91 7.10 5.91
CA GLU A 70 1.55 7.88 4.74
C GLU A 70 2.72 7.87 3.77
N LEU A 71 2.62 7.14 2.66
CA LEU A 71 3.64 7.07 1.62
C LEU A 71 3.11 7.82 0.39
N LEU A 72 3.57 9.06 0.24
CA LEU A 72 3.07 10.01 -0.77
C LEU A 72 4.16 10.38 -1.77
N ALA A 73 3.79 11.14 -2.80
CA ALA A 73 4.72 11.90 -3.65
C ALA A 73 5.86 11.07 -4.29
N GLY A 74 5.56 9.86 -4.77
CA GLY A 74 6.55 9.07 -5.52
C GLY A 74 7.52 8.25 -4.67
N VAL A 75 7.28 8.12 -3.35
CA VAL A 75 8.12 7.31 -2.45
C VAL A 75 8.29 5.88 -2.97
N ARG A 76 9.49 5.34 -2.80
CA ARG A 76 9.84 3.95 -3.14
C ARG A 76 10.37 3.22 -1.93
N ILE A 77 9.75 2.11 -1.59
CA ILE A 77 10.20 1.19 -0.54
C ILE A 77 10.84 -0.02 -1.21
N TRP A 78 12.10 -0.30 -0.89
CA TRP A 78 12.81 -1.44 -1.46
C TRP A 78 12.27 -2.78 -0.96
N PRO A 79 12.44 -3.87 -1.73
CA PRO A 79 12.09 -5.22 -1.33
C PRO A 79 12.63 -5.58 0.06
N GLY A 80 11.80 -6.27 0.84
CA GLY A 80 12.14 -6.72 2.19
C GLY A 80 12.31 -5.61 3.24
N VAL A 81 12.16 -4.33 2.89
CA VAL A 81 12.23 -3.24 3.88
C VAL A 81 11.01 -3.30 4.78
N HIS A 82 11.24 -3.08 6.08
CA HIS A 82 10.20 -2.94 7.08
C HIS A 82 10.11 -1.50 7.58
N LEU A 83 8.92 -0.90 7.49
CA LEU A 83 8.58 0.34 8.17
C LEU A 83 7.74 0.03 9.40
N ALA A 84 8.18 0.54 10.55
CA ALA A 84 7.38 0.46 11.76
C ALA A 84 6.06 1.24 11.60
N PRO A 85 5.02 0.95 12.41
CA PRO A 85 3.78 1.73 12.41
C PRO A 85 4.05 3.23 12.62
N GLY A 86 3.44 4.08 11.79
CA GLY A 86 3.58 5.54 11.86
C GLY A 86 4.99 6.11 11.64
N ALA A 87 5.93 5.32 11.11
CA ALA A 87 7.31 5.73 10.87
C ALA A 87 7.47 6.83 9.81
N LEU A 88 6.56 6.90 8.83
CA LEU A 88 6.54 7.90 7.78
C LEU A 88 5.16 8.56 7.74
N ARG A 89 5.14 9.85 8.05
CA ARG A 89 3.97 10.72 7.97
C ARG A 89 4.40 12.04 7.38
N PHE A 90 3.51 12.68 6.66
CA PHE A 90 3.74 14.02 6.16
C PHE A 90 3.11 15.02 7.15
N SER A 91 3.73 16.19 7.29
CA SER A 91 3.03 17.29 7.94
C SER A 91 1.76 17.59 7.14
N SER A 92 0.69 17.98 7.82
CA SER A 92 -0.45 18.58 7.11
C SER A 92 0.06 19.81 6.38
N ASP A 93 0.07 19.77 5.05
CA ASP A 93 0.14 20.98 4.26
C ASP A 93 -1.14 21.76 4.56
N ALA A 94 -0.98 22.96 5.11
CA ALA A 94 -2.08 23.90 5.32
C ALA A 94 -2.64 24.38 3.97
#